data_AF-A0A2N1M2K1-F1
#
_entry.id   AF-A0A2N1M2K1-F1
#
_cell.length_a   1.000
_cell.length_b   1.000
_cell.length_c   1.000
_cell.angle_alpha   90.00
_cell.angle_beta   90.00
_cell.angle_gamma   90.00
#
_symmetry.space_group_name_H-M   'P 1'
#
loop_
_entity.id
_entity.type
_entity.pdbx_description
1 polymer ?
#
loop_
_entity_poly.entity_id
_entity_poly.type
_entity_poly.pdbx_seq_one_letter_code
_entity_poly.pdbx_strand_id
1 'polypeptide(L)'
;MVLNPTHQYSICLNIGKEFYDSLSTVSAIFSQELEQLKTNGYKASNNTIWPVEFFFSGDWKFVALALGINAPTSNYFCLYCDCHKDQ
;
A
#
# COMPACT_ATOMS: atom_id res chain seq x y z
N MET A 1 -14.48 2.59 -13.99
CA MET A 1 -14.31 3.99 -13.59
C MET A 1 -12.95 4.44 -14.09
N VAL A 2 -12.88 5.12 -15.23
CA VAL A 2 -11.61 5.69 -15.73
C VAL A 2 -11.61 7.14 -15.25
N LEU A 3 -10.75 7.44 -14.28
CA LEU A 3 -10.62 8.79 -13.73
C LEU A 3 -10.00 9.71 -14.80
N ASN A 4 -10.43 10.97 -14.85
CA ASN A 4 -9.85 11.97 -15.74
C ASN A 4 -8.36 12.18 -15.37
N PRO A 5 -7.41 12.00 -16.30
CA PRO A 5 -5.97 12.03 -16.01
C PRO A 5 -5.46 13.38 -15.48
N THR A 6 -6.19 14.48 -15.69
CA THR A 6 -5.81 15.81 -15.18
C THR A 6 -5.80 15.93 -13.66
N HIS A 7 -6.40 14.99 -12.93
CA HIS A 7 -6.41 14.97 -11.47
C HIS A 7 -5.76 13.71 -10.88
N GLN A 8 -4.96 13.00 -11.67
CA GLN A 8 -4.28 11.78 -11.23
C GLN A 8 -2.85 12.07 -10.79
N TYR A 9 -2.71 12.50 -9.53
CA TYR A 9 -1.40 12.69 -8.91
C TYR A 9 -0.90 11.36 -8.37
N SER A 10 0.16 10.82 -8.98
CA SER A 10 0.78 9.57 -8.54
C SER A 10 1.97 9.85 -7.64
N ILE A 11 2.03 9.18 -6.49
CA ILE A 11 3.16 9.29 -5.55
C ILE A 11 4.38 8.55 -6.09
N CYS A 12 4.16 7.42 -6.76
CA CYS A 12 5.20 6.59 -7.35
C CYS A 12 4.70 5.96 -8.65
N LEU A 13 5.56 5.91 -9.66
CA LEU A 13 5.38 5.12 -10.88
C LEU A 13 6.50 4.09 -10.95
N ASN A 14 6.19 2.83 -10.70
CA ASN A 14 7.14 1.73 -10.81
C ASN A 14 7.02 1.07 -12.18
N ILE A 15 8.02 1.26 -13.04
CA ILE A 15 8.09 0.65 -14.37
C ILE A 15 8.87 -0.67 -14.23
N GLY A 16 8.14 -1.76 -13.97
CA GLY A 16 8.74 -3.06 -13.72
C GLY A 16 7.72 -4.20 -13.72
N LYS A 17 8.20 -5.43 -13.50
CA LYS A 17 7.33 -6.59 -13.31
C LYS A 17 6.70 -6.55 -11.93
N GLU A 18 5.43 -6.97 -11.86
CA GLU A 18 4.72 -7.23 -10.60
C GLU A 18 5.38 -8.41 -9.87
N PHE A 19 6.37 -8.11 -9.04
CA PHE A 19 7.08 -9.08 -8.22
C PHE A 19 7.33 -8.53 -6.81
N TYR A 20 7.30 -9.41 -5.81
CA TYR A 20 7.40 -9.02 -4.39
C TYR A 20 8.66 -8.20 -4.12
N ASP A 21 9.83 -8.66 -4.53
CA ASP A 21 11.10 -7.98 -4.23
C ASP A 21 11.16 -6.56 -4.81
N SER A 22 10.62 -6.36 -6.02
CA SER A 22 10.54 -5.05 -6.64
C SER A 22 9.60 -4.12 -5.89
N LEU A 23 8.41 -4.61 -5.49
CA LEU A 23 7.46 -3.83 -4.69
C LEU A 23 7.99 -3.55 -3.28
N SER A 24 8.65 -4.51 -2.64
CA SER A 24 9.27 -4.33 -1.32
C SER A 24 10.36 -3.26 -1.37
N THR A 25 11.19 -3.25 -2.41
CA THR A 25 12.24 -2.24 -2.56
C THR A 25 11.65 -0.85 -2.77
N VAL A 26 10.65 -0.72 -3.64
CA VAL A 26 10.02 0.57 -3.94
C VAL A 26 9.20 1.08 -2.76
N SER A 27 8.46 0.21 -2.07
CA SER A 27 7.68 0.59 -0.89
C SER A 27 8.54 1.02 0.28
N ALA A 28 9.74 0.44 0.44
CA ALA A 28 10.68 0.87 1.47
C ALA A 28 11.06 2.35 1.33
N ILE A 29 11.10 2.90 0.10
CA ILE A 29 11.47 4.30 -0.17
C ILE A 29 10.52 5.26 0.56
N PHE A 30 9.21 5.03 0.46
CA PHE A 30 8.22 5.92 1.07
C PHE A 30 7.69 5.43 2.43
N SER A 31 8.00 4.20 2.85
CA SER A 31 7.56 3.67 4.15
C SER A 31 8.02 4.55 5.31
N GLN A 32 9.28 5.03 5.27
CA GLN A 32 9.80 5.91 6.30
C GLN A 32 9.08 7.26 6.34
N GLU A 33 8.77 7.85 5.18
CA GLU A 33 8.06 9.13 5.08
C GLU A 33 6.61 9.01 5.57
N LEU A 34 5.93 7.91 5.22
CA LEU A 34 4.58 7.63 5.71
C LEU A 34 4.57 7.44 7.23
N GLU A 35 5.53 6.72 7.79
CA GLU A 35 5.58 6.52 9.24
C GLU A 35 5.85 7.83 9.99
N GLN A 36 6.72 8.69 9.44
CA GLN A 36 6.92 10.04 9.97
C GLN A 36 5.64 10.88 9.89
N LEU A 37 4.89 10.81 8.78
CA LEU A 37 3.64 11.56 8.62
C LEU A 37 2.55 11.07 9.59
N LYS A 38 2.46 9.76 9.81
CA LYS A 38 1.55 9.16 10.80
C LYS A 38 1.92 9.57 12.22
N THR A 39 3.20 9.55 12.56
CA THR A 39 3.70 9.83 13.92
C THR A 39 3.61 11.31 14.28
N ASN A 40 4.04 12.17 13.35
CA ASN A 40 4.18 13.60 13.62
C ASN A 40 2.94 14.41 13.19
N GLY A 41 2.07 13.81 12.38
CA GLY A 41 0.97 14.51 11.74
C GLY A 41 1.43 15.47 10.63
N TYR A 42 0.46 16.10 9.97
CA TYR A 42 0.71 17.13 8.98
C TYR A 42 0.67 18.52 9.63
N LYS A 43 1.79 19.25 9.58
CA LYS A 43 1.87 20.63 10.07
C LYS A 43 1.44 21.61 8.97
N ALA A 44 0.27 22.22 9.15
CA ALA A 44 -0.24 23.25 8.26
C ALA A 44 0.51 24.59 8.42
N SER A 45 0.36 25.49 7.45
CA SER A 45 0.99 26.82 7.45
C SER A 45 0.63 27.69 8.66
N ASN A 46 -0.52 27.43 9.29
CA ASN A 46 -0.98 28.10 10.51
C ASN A 46 -0.48 27.43 11.80
N ASN A 47 0.54 26.56 11.73
CA ASN A 47 1.09 25.75 12.82
C ASN A 47 0.13 24.71 13.44
N THR A 48 -1.07 24.49 12.88
CA THR A 48 -1.93 23.38 13.32
C THR A 48 -1.33 22.05 12.88
N ILE A 49 -1.28 21.07 13.79
CA ILE A 49 -0.87 19.70 13.49
C ILE A 49 -2.12 18.84 13.34
N TRP A 50 -2.29 18.28 12.15
CA TRP A 50 -3.40 17.39 11.83
C TRP A 50 -2.95 15.93 12.00
N PRO A 51 -3.64 15.11 12.81
CA PRO A 51 -3.34 13.69 12.88
C PRO A 51 -3.64 13.03 11.53
N VAL A 52 -2.80 12.08 11.14
CA VAL A 52 -2.93 11.36 9.87
C VAL A 52 -3.19 9.89 10.14
N GLU A 53 -4.29 9.40 9.60
CA GLU A 53 -4.64 7.98 9.58
C GLU A 53 -4.64 7.49 8.13
N PHE A 54 -3.93 6.39 7.88
CA PHE A 54 -3.84 5.81 6.54
C PHE A 54 -4.79 4.64 6.38
N PHE A 55 -5.49 4.62 5.25
CA PHE A 55 -6.29 3.50 4.79
C PHE A 55 -5.71 3.01 3.46
N PHE A 56 -5.13 1.80 3.48
CA PHE A 56 -4.59 1.18 2.28
C PHE A 56 -5.68 0.33 1.62
N SER A 57 -5.85 0.52 0.31
CA SER A 57 -6.73 -0.30 -0.51
C SER A 57 -6.09 -0.55 -1.86
N GLY A 58 -6.46 -1.65 -2.49
CA GLY A 58 -5.95 -2.05 -3.79
C GLY A 58 -6.71 -3.25 -4.30
N ASP A 59 -6.45 -3.63 -5.55
CA ASP A 59 -6.95 -4.91 -6.02
C ASP A 59 -6.35 -6.06 -5.18
N TRP A 60 -7.10 -7.15 -5.03
CA TRP A 60 -6.70 -8.27 -4.18
C TRP A 60 -5.32 -8.84 -4.57
N LYS A 61 -5.01 -8.93 -5.87
CA LYS A 61 -3.73 -9.49 -6.36
C LYS A 61 -2.58 -8.56 -6.01
N PHE A 62 -2.74 -7.24 -6.15
CA PHE A 62 -1.72 -6.28 -5.73
C PHE A 62 -1.46 -6.34 -4.23
N VAL A 63 -2.52 -6.36 -3.41
CA VAL A 63 -2.38 -6.42 -1.94
C VAL A 63 -1.77 -7.75 -1.50
N ALA A 64 -2.21 -8.88 -2.09
CA ALA A 64 -1.62 -10.19 -1.85
C ALA A 64 -0.12 -10.20 -2.16
N LEU A 65 0.26 -9.65 -3.32
CA LEU A 65 1.65 -9.56 -3.71
C LEU A 65 2.45 -8.66 -2.76
N ALA A 66 1.92 -7.51 -2.34
CA ALA A 66 2.59 -6.62 -1.38
C ALA A 66 2.79 -7.26 0.01
N LEU A 67 1.89 -8.18 0.41
CA LEU A 67 1.99 -8.95 1.65
C LEU A 67 2.84 -10.23 1.52
N GLY A 68 3.39 -10.52 0.33
CA GLY A 68 4.19 -11.73 0.08
C GLY A 68 3.37 -13.02 -0.04
N ILE A 69 2.07 -12.92 -0.32
CA ILE A 69 1.20 -14.08 -0.57
C ILE A 69 1.40 -14.55 -2.01
N ASN A 70 1.87 -15.79 -2.16
CA ASN A 70 2.32 -16.32 -3.45
C ASN A 70 1.23 -16.48 -4.52
N ALA A 71 0.01 -16.86 -4.13
CA ALA A 71 -1.05 -17.16 -5.09
C ALA A 71 -2.46 -17.13 -4.45
N PRO A 72 -3.52 -16.90 -5.26
CA PRO A 72 -4.91 -17.02 -4.80
C PRO A 72 -5.28 -18.42 -4.33
N THR A 73 -4.56 -19.42 -4.84
CA THR A 73 -4.75 -20.84 -4.51
C THR A 73 -3.90 -21.31 -3.33
N SER A 74 -3.16 -20.39 -2.69
CA SER A 74 -2.42 -20.67 -1.47
C SER A 74 -3.35 -21.25 -0.41
N ASN A 75 -2.80 -22.13 0.42
CA ASN A 75 -3.54 -22.65 1.58
C ASN A 75 -3.96 -21.53 2.53
N TYR A 76 -3.15 -20.46 2.61
CA TYR A 76 -3.44 -19.24 3.35
C TYR A 76 -3.51 -18.07 2.36
N PHE A 77 -4.71 -17.82 1.85
CA PHE A 77 -4.96 -16.79 0.82
C PHE A 77 -5.69 -15.54 1.36
N CYS A 78 -6.28 -15.64 2.55
CA CYS A 78 -7.01 -14.55 3.18
C CYS A 78 -6.04 -13.41 3.53
N LEU A 79 -6.33 -12.19 3.05
CA LEU A 79 -5.48 -11.02 3.31
C LEU A 79 -5.53 -10.53 4.76
N TYR A 80 -6.58 -10.93 5.49
CA TYR A 80 -6.93 -10.37 6.80
C TYR A 80 -6.82 -11.40 7.93
N CYS A 81 -6.59 -12.68 7.60
CA CYS A 81 -6.71 -13.78 8.53
C CYS A 81 -5.82 -14.95 8.11
N ASP A 82 -5.26 -15.67 9.08
CA ASP A 82 -4.43 -16.85 8.84
C ASP A 82 -5.31 -18.12 8.80
N CYS A 83 -6.25 -18.16 7.86
CA CYS A 83 -7.15 -19.31 7.70
C CYS A 83 -6.68 -20.25 6.59
N HIS A 84 -6.86 -21.55 6.83
CA HIS A 84 -6.61 -22.55 5.80
C HIS A 84 -7.82 -22.60 4.85
N LYS A 85 -7.58 -22.73 3.54
CA LYS A 85 -8.64 -22.79 2.52
C LYS A 85 -9.64 -23.96 2.66
N ASP A 86 -9.30 -24.96 3.48
CA ASP A 86 -10.08 -26.18 3.68
C ASP A 86 -10.84 -26.17 5.03
N GLN A 87 -10.80 -25.06 5.77
CA GLN A 87 -11.63 -24.84 6.96
C GLN A 87 -13.05 -24.41 6.59
#